data_AF-A0A537JBS1-F1
#
_entry.id   AF-A0A537JBS1-F1
#
_cell.length_a   1.000
_cell.length_b   1.000
_cell.length_c   1.000
_cell.angle_alpha   90.00
_cell.angle_beta   90.00
_cell.angle_gamma   90.00
#
_symmetry.space_group_name_H-M   'P 1'
#
loop_
_entity.id
_entity.type
_entity.pdbx_description
1 polymer ?
#
loop_
_entity_poly.entity_id
_entity_poly.type
_entity_poly.pdbx_seq_one_letter_code
_entity_poly.pdbx_strand_id
1 'polypeptide(L)'
;MPRADGRAPDELRPLVLKRRFNKYAEGSVLIELGETRVVCTATIEERVPPWLRGHGQGWVTAEYGMLPRSTKERSPRESATGKTGGRVHEIQRLIGRSLRAVVDM
;
A
#
# COMPACT_ATOMS: atom_id res chain seq x y z
N MET A 1 -19.13 4.19 -25.93
CA MET A 1 -18.95 2.72 -25.89
C MET A 1 -19.17 2.26 -24.45
N PRO A 2 -19.91 1.17 -24.20
CA PRO A 2 -20.06 0.62 -22.86
C PRO A 2 -18.70 0.15 -22.33
N ARG A 3 -18.46 0.34 -21.02
CA ARG A 3 -17.24 -0.15 -20.36
C ARG A 3 -17.25 -1.69 -20.37
N ALA A 4 -16.07 -2.31 -20.34
CA ALA A 4 -15.93 -3.78 -20.39
C ALA A 4 -16.64 -4.52 -19.25
N ASP A 5 -16.87 -3.84 -18.12
CA ASP A 5 -17.57 -4.36 -16.94
C ASP A 5 -19.01 -3.82 -16.81
N GLY A 6 -19.53 -3.17 -17.85
CA GLY A 6 -20.92 -2.69 -17.90
C GLY A 6 -21.24 -1.47 -17.04
N ARG A 7 -20.26 -0.93 -16.29
CA ARG A 7 -20.48 0.22 -15.40
C ARG A 7 -20.71 1.52 -16.15
N ALA A 8 -21.37 2.49 -15.51
CA ALA A 8 -21.46 3.86 -16.00
C ALA A 8 -20.09 4.59 -15.89
N PRO A 9 -19.85 5.69 -16.62
CA PRO A 9 -18.57 6.42 -16.57
C PRO A 9 -18.17 6.94 -15.17
N ASP A 10 -19.16 7.33 -14.38
CA ASP A 10 -19.07 7.88 -13.02
C ASP A 10 -19.23 6.82 -11.91
N GLU A 11 -19.56 5.58 -12.29
CA GLU A 11 -19.71 4.48 -11.35
C GLU A 11 -18.36 3.87 -10.98
N LEU A 12 -18.08 3.75 -9.68
CA LEU A 12 -16.89 3.09 -9.13
C LEU A 12 -17.01 1.55 -9.20
N ARG A 13 -15.88 0.84 -9.06
CA ARG A 13 -15.92 -0.62 -8.87
C ARG A 13 -16.48 -0.93 -7.48
N PRO A 14 -17.09 -2.11 -7.27
CA PRO A 14 -17.50 -2.55 -5.93
C PRO A 14 -16.34 -2.45 -4.93
N LEU A 15 -16.57 -1.81 -3.78
CA LEU A 15 -15.60 -1.59 -2.73
C LEU A 15 -15.94 -2.44 -1.50
N VAL A 16 -14.97 -3.21 -1.01
CA VAL A 16 -15.07 -3.95 0.26
C VAL A 16 -13.85 -3.62 1.13
N LEU A 17 -14.09 -3.37 2.42
CA LEU A 17 -13.05 -3.14 3.42
C LEU A 17 -13.20 -4.17 4.55
N LYS A 18 -12.31 -5.16 4.59
CA LYS A 18 -12.26 -6.15 5.66
C LYS A 18 -11.17 -5.79 6.65
N ARG A 19 -11.58 -5.22 7.79
CA ARG A 19 -10.69 -4.85 8.90
C ARG A 19 -10.18 -6.08 9.66
N ARG A 20 -9.08 -5.91 10.39
CA ARG A 20 -8.44 -6.94 11.23
C ARG A 20 -8.09 -8.20 10.43
N PHE A 21 -7.64 -8.00 9.18
CA PHE A 21 -7.35 -9.10 8.26
C PHE A 21 -6.10 -9.90 8.67
N ASN A 22 -5.05 -9.20 9.08
CA ASN A 22 -3.88 -9.76 9.74
C ASN A 22 -4.00 -9.55 11.25
N LYS A 23 -3.95 -10.64 12.02
CA LYS A 23 -4.11 -10.63 13.47
C LYS A 23 -2.91 -10.06 14.24
N TYR A 24 -1.75 -9.95 13.60
CA TYR A 24 -0.51 -9.55 14.25
C TYR A 24 -0.20 -8.06 14.12
N ALA A 25 -0.69 -7.40 13.06
CA ALA A 25 -0.46 -5.98 12.84
C ALA A 25 -1.41 -5.13 13.70
N GLU A 26 -0.91 -4.04 14.26
CA GLU A 26 -1.67 -3.07 15.07
C GLU A 26 -2.84 -2.49 14.26
N GLY A 27 -2.61 -2.23 12.97
CA GLY A 27 -3.64 -1.92 11.99
C GLY A 27 -3.60 -2.89 10.82
N SER A 28 -4.75 -3.44 10.42
CA SER A 28 -4.81 -4.28 9.22
C SER A 28 -6.16 -4.18 8.51
N VAL A 29 -6.10 -4.05 7.18
CA VAL A 29 -7.27 -4.03 6.29
C VAL A 29 -6.93 -4.78 4.99
N LEU A 30 -7.82 -5.67 4.55
CA LEU A 30 -7.91 -6.09 3.15
C LEU A 30 -8.89 -5.15 2.44
N ILE A 31 -8.42 -4.42 1.43
CA ILE A 31 -9.25 -3.60 0.55
C ILE A 31 -9.46 -4.33 -0.78
N GLU A 32 -10.70 -4.38 -1.24
CA GLU A 32 -11.09 -4.94 -2.52
C GLU A 32 -11.81 -3.87 -3.34
N LEU A 33 -11.36 -3.64 -4.58
CA LEU A 33 -11.91 -2.70 -5.55
C LEU A 33 -12.16 -3.44 -6.86
N GLY A 34 -13.32 -4.10 -6.97
CA GLY A 34 -13.54 -5.18 -7.92
C GLY A 34 -12.49 -6.29 -7.74
N GLU A 35 -11.82 -6.67 -8.82
CA GLU A 35 -10.75 -7.70 -8.79
C GLU A 35 -9.43 -7.23 -8.16
N THR A 36 -9.26 -5.93 -7.91
CA THR A 36 -8.05 -5.42 -7.25
C THR A 36 -8.13 -5.67 -5.75
N ARG A 37 -7.23 -6.51 -5.22
CA ARG A 37 -7.13 -6.81 -3.78
C ARG A 37 -5.78 -6.39 -3.24
N VAL A 38 -5.79 -5.61 -2.15
CA VAL A 38 -4.56 -5.15 -1.48
C VAL A 38 -4.68 -5.38 0.02
N VAL A 39 -3.65 -5.98 0.61
CA VAL A 39 -3.53 -6.07 2.07
C VAL A 39 -2.70 -4.88 2.53
N CYS A 40 -3.29 -4.07 3.40
CA CYS A 40 -2.65 -2.94 4.05
C CYS A 40 -2.44 -3.27 5.53
N THR A 41 -1.21 -3.13 6.02
CA THR A 41 -0.86 -3.27 7.43
C THR A 41 -0.18 -2.00 7.92
N ALA A 42 -0.48 -1.60 9.14
CA ALA A 42 0.21 -0.53 9.86
C ALA A 42 0.91 -1.16 11.07
N THR A 43 2.15 -0.77 11.28
CA THR A 43 3.00 -1.23 12.38
C THR A 43 3.61 -0.04 13.08
N ILE A 44 3.64 -0.09 14.41
CA ILE A 44 4.22 0.94 15.25
C ILE A 44 5.59 0.48 15.71
N GLU A 45 6.60 1.32 15.51
CA GLU A 45 7.93 1.12 16.07
C GLU A 45 8.29 2.33 16.93
N GLU A 46 8.85 2.08 18.12
CA GLU A 46 9.39 3.12 19.02
C GLU A 46 10.76 3.63 18.54
N ARG A 47 10.87 3.91 17.24
CA ARG A 47 12.08 4.39 16.58
C ARG A 47 11.72 5.37 15.47
N VAL A 48 12.58 6.37 15.29
CA VAL A 48 12.49 7.33 14.19
C VAL A 48 13.76 7.25 13.33
N PRO A 49 13.72 7.69 12.07
CA PRO A 49 14.91 7.80 11.24
C PRO A 49 16.03 8.63 11.91
N PRO A 50 17.30 8.34 11.60
CA PRO A 50 18.44 8.99 12.25
C PRO A 50 18.40 10.52 12.28
N TRP A 51 17.90 11.15 11.22
CA TRP A 51 17.79 12.59 11.05
C TRP A 51 16.61 13.23 11.81
N LEU A 52 15.72 12.44 12.42
CA LEU A 52 14.62 12.92 13.28
C LEU A 52 14.85 12.65 14.76
N ARG A 53 15.95 11.98 15.13
CA ARG A 53 16.25 11.67 16.53
C ARG A 53 16.43 12.96 17.34
N GLY A 54 15.73 13.07 18.47
CA GLY A 54 15.78 14.22 19.37
C GLY A 54 14.87 15.40 18.98
N HIS A 55 14.18 15.34 17.84
CA HIS A 55 13.29 16.42 17.38
C HIS A 55 11.88 16.35 17.97
N GLY A 56 11.53 15.27 18.69
CA GLY A 56 10.19 15.09 19.26
C GLY A 56 9.07 14.85 18.23
N GLN A 57 9.43 14.58 16.97
CA GLN A 57 8.50 14.30 15.88
C GLN A 57 8.48 12.82 15.50
N GLY A 58 7.32 12.31 15.11
CA GLY A 58 7.14 10.98 14.57
C GLY A 58 7.55 10.86 13.09
N TRP A 59 7.41 9.66 12.54
CA TRP A 59 7.58 9.44 11.10
C TRP A 59 6.64 8.35 10.58
N VAL A 60 6.07 8.56 9.40
CA VAL A 60 5.35 7.51 8.65
C VAL A 60 6.15 7.16 7.41
N THR A 61 6.39 5.88 7.17
CA THR A 61 6.95 5.36 5.92
C THR A 61 6.02 4.29 5.34
N ALA A 62 6.23 3.90 4.08
CA ALA A 62 5.41 2.91 3.42
C ALA A 62 6.24 1.98 2.53
N GLU A 63 5.86 0.71 2.56
CA GLU A 63 6.34 -0.29 1.62
C GLU A 63 5.21 -0.77 0.72
N TYR A 64 5.56 -1.08 -0.51
CA TYR A 64 4.64 -1.58 -1.52
C TYR A 64 5.29 -2.77 -2.20
N GLY A 65 4.52 -3.84 -2.38
CA GLY A 65 4.98 -5.02 -3.06
C GLY A 65 3.84 -5.70 -3.78
N MET A 66 4.14 -6.30 -4.93
CA MET A 66 3.21 -7.14 -5.65
C MET A 66 3.65 -8.59 -5.53
N LEU A 67 2.70 -9.48 -5.18
CA LEU A 67 2.98 -10.91 -5.24
C LEU A 67 3.27 -11.30 -6.70
N PRO A 68 4.22 -12.22 -6.98
CA PRO A 68 4.59 -12.64 -8.34
C PRO A 68 3.43 -13.05 -9.25
N ARG A 69 2.30 -13.50 -8.67
CA ARG A 69 1.10 -13.90 -9.41
C ARG A 69 -0.14 -13.07 -9.08
N SER A 70 0.07 -11.80 -8.73
CA SER A 70 -1.01 -10.81 -8.61
C SER A 70 -1.43 -10.19 -9.95
N THR A 71 -0.69 -10.48 -11.02
CA THR A 71 -0.95 -10.04 -12.40
C THR A 71 -1.27 -11.22 -13.31
N LYS A 72 -1.84 -10.93 -14.49
CA LYS A 72 -2.18 -11.94 -15.51
C LYS A 72 -0.98 -12.82 -15.88
N GLU A 73 0.16 -12.17 -16.13
CA GLU A 73 1.46 -12.82 -16.31
C GLU A 73 2.25 -12.77 -15.02
N ARG A 74 3.09 -13.78 -14.78
CA ARG A 74 3.92 -13.83 -13.57
C ARG A 74 5.04 -12.79 -13.65
N SER A 75 5.13 -11.92 -12.65
CA SER A 75 6.28 -11.05 -12.46
C SER A 75 7.38 -11.74 -11.62
N PRO A 76 8.66 -11.48 -11.89
CA PRO A 76 9.74 -11.87 -11.00
C PRO A 76 9.57 -11.24 -9.61
N ARG A 77 10.01 -11.95 -8.56
CA ARG A 77 10.03 -11.40 -7.21
C ARG A 77 11.19 -10.40 -7.11
N GLU A 78 10.94 -9.20 -6.57
CA GLU A 78 11.97 -8.15 -6.48
C GLU A 78 13.19 -8.56 -5.64
N SER A 79 12.98 -9.37 -4.59
CA SER A 79 14.10 -9.90 -3.80
C SER A 79 14.99 -10.85 -4.60
N ALA A 80 14.46 -11.50 -5.65
CA ALA A 80 15.22 -12.40 -6.52
C ALA A 80 16.00 -11.64 -7.60
N THR A 81 15.58 -10.43 -7.94
CA THR A 81 16.27 -9.57 -8.93
C THR A 81 17.33 -8.68 -8.29
N GLY A 82 17.40 -8.62 -6.96
CA GLY A 82 18.38 -7.83 -6.20
C GLY A 82 18.21 -6.31 -6.32
N LYS A 83 17.14 -5.85 -7.00
CA LYS A 83 16.82 -4.44 -7.21
C LYS A 83 15.31 -4.26 -7.19
N THR A 84 14.86 -3.27 -6.42
CA THR A 84 13.49 -2.77 -6.42
C THR A 84 13.24 -1.97 -7.70
N GLY A 85 12.10 -2.19 -8.36
CA GLY A 85 11.77 -1.49 -9.60
C GLY A 85 11.39 -0.02 -9.37
N GLY A 86 11.59 0.83 -10.39
CA GLY A 86 11.24 2.25 -10.32
C GLY A 86 9.77 2.52 -9.95
N ARG A 87 8.84 1.70 -10.48
CA ARG A 87 7.41 1.75 -10.14
C ARG A 87 7.15 1.53 -8.65
N VAL A 88 7.84 0.57 -8.02
CA VAL A 88 7.66 0.28 -6.60
C VAL A 88 8.15 1.45 -5.75
N HIS A 89 9.33 1.99 -6.05
CA HIS A 89 9.84 3.19 -5.38
C HIS A 89 8.93 4.41 -5.54
N GLU A 90 8.29 4.58 -6.70
CA GLU A 90 7.34 5.67 -6.91
C GLU A 90 6.08 5.50 -6.04
N ILE A 91 5.47 4.31 -6.04
CA ILE A 91 4.27 4.01 -5.27
C ILE A 91 4.55 4.11 -3.76
N GLN A 92 5.67 3.56 -3.27
CA GLN A 92 6.08 3.69 -1.87
C GLN A 92 6.16 5.15 -1.42
N ARG A 93 6.83 5.99 -2.23
CA ARG A 93 6.96 7.42 -1.94
C ARG A 93 5.62 8.14 -1.98
N LEU A 94 4.74 7.79 -2.93
CA LEU A 94 3.40 8.34 -3.02
C LEU A 94 2.57 8.03 -1.77
N ILE A 95 2.53 6.77 -1.34
CA ILE A 95 1.78 6.34 -0.15
C ILE A 95 2.33 7.06 1.09
N GLY A 96 3.65 7.02 1.30
CA GLY A 96 4.27 7.65 2.46
C GLY A 96 4.02 9.16 2.52
N ARG A 97 4.11 9.88 1.39
CA ARG A 97 3.78 11.32 1.35
C ARG A 97 2.30 11.59 1.63
N SER A 98 1.41 10.78 1.06
CA SER A 98 -0.03 10.97 1.21
C SER A 98 -0.48 10.79 2.66
N LEU A 99 0.06 9.78 3.36
CA LEU A 99 -0.27 9.54 4.77
C LEU A 99 0.30 10.61 5.70
N ARG A 100 1.55 11.05 5.49
CA ARG A 100 2.15 12.12 6.31
C ARG A 100 1.40 13.45 6.19
N ALA A 101 0.72 13.71 5.08
CA ALA A 101 -0.03 14.95 4.89
C ALA A 101 -1.29 15.06 5.76
N VAL A 102 -1.74 13.96 6.38
CA VAL A 102 -2.99 13.89 7.16
C VAL A 102 -2.78 13.43 8.60
N VAL A 103 -1.52 13.38 9.05
CA VAL A 103 -1.15 12.97 10.41
C VAL A 103 -0.37 14.12 11.05
N ASP A 104 -0.69 14.44 12.30
CA ASP A 104 0.11 15.35 13.12
C ASP A 104 1.38 14.62 13.57
N MET A 105 2.54 15.16 13.21
CA MET A 105 3.83 14.47 13.27
C MET A 105 4.69 14.95 14.43
#